data_AF-A0A132HRD5-F1
#
_entry.id   AF-A0A132HRD5-F1
#
_cell.length_a   1.000
_cell.length_b   1.000
_cell.length_c   1.000
_cell.angle_alpha   90.00
_cell.angle_beta   90.00
_cell.angle_gamma   90.00
#
_symmetry.space_group_name_H-M   'P 1'
#
loop_
_entity.id
_entity.type
_entity.pdbx_description
1 polymer ?
#
loop_
_entity_poly.entity_id
_entity_poly.type
_entity_poly.pdbx_seq_one_letter_code
_entity_poly.pdbx_strand_id
1 'polypeptide(L)'
;MQHRHTDRKQYFTEQSNTSKEYYLNYVNAIHPLSGGMRVLEVGCGEGGNLLPFAEIGCRVSGIDISAKQIDNAKQFFLRERPVGRLRGVRLHERSVARQRGG
;
A
#
# COMPACT_ATOMS: atom_id res chain seq x y z
N MET A 1 2.47 -4.41 29.67
CA MET A 1 2.23 -3.71 28.38
C MET A 1 3.55 -3.18 27.81
N GLN A 2 4.41 -4.07 27.32
CA GLN A 2 5.72 -3.77 26.71
C GLN A 2 5.96 -4.95 25.76
N HIS A 3 5.85 -4.74 24.43
CA HIS A 3 6.27 -5.61 23.28
C HIS A 3 5.59 -5.22 21.94
N ARG A 4 4.96 -4.04 21.85
CA ARG A 4 4.33 -3.55 20.60
C ARG A 4 5.31 -2.92 19.59
N HIS A 5 6.61 -2.99 19.83
CA HIS A 5 7.64 -2.51 18.89
C HIS A 5 8.21 -3.62 18.00
N THR A 6 7.89 -4.90 18.24
CA THR A 6 8.64 -6.02 17.66
C THR A 6 7.98 -6.69 16.45
N ASP A 7 6.69 -6.47 16.15
CA ASP A 7 6.02 -7.25 15.10
C ASP A 7 5.27 -6.44 14.03
N ARG A 8 6.00 -5.52 13.39
CA ARG A 8 5.52 -4.80 12.20
C ARG A 8 5.21 -5.77 11.04
N LYS A 9 5.90 -6.91 11.01
CA LYS A 9 5.61 -7.99 10.07
C LYS A 9 4.25 -8.62 10.34
N GLN A 10 3.90 -8.91 11.59
CA GLN A 10 2.57 -9.41 11.96
C GLN A 10 1.48 -8.43 11.53
N TYR A 11 1.61 -7.14 11.83
CA TYR A 11 0.63 -6.15 11.38
C TYR A 11 0.47 -6.11 9.86
N PHE A 12 1.57 -6.17 9.12
CA PHE A 12 1.54 -6.25 7.66
C PHE A 12 0.82 -7.52 7.17
N THR A 13 1.12 -8.67 7.77
CA THR A 13 0.49 -9.95 7.43
C THR A 13 -1.00 -9.97 7.76
N GLU A 14 -1.40 -9.46 8.93
CA GLU A 14 -2.80 -9.36 9.34
C GLU A 14 -3.61 -8.49 8.37
N GLN A 15 -3.08 -7.32 7.98
CA GLN A 15 -3.71 -6.45 6.96
C GLN A 15 -3.85 -7.15 5.61
N SER A 16 -2.80 -7.85 5.16
CA SER A 16 -2.83 -8.62 3.92
C SER A 16 -3.90 -9.71 3.97
N ASN A 17 -3.99 -10.46 5.07
CA ASN A 17 -4.99 -11.51 5.23
C ASN A 17 -6.41 -10.94 5.21
N THR A 18 -6.67 -9.87 5.98
CA THR A 18 -7.98 -9.19 5.97
C THR A 18 -8.35 -8.68 4.58
N SER A 19 -7.41 -8.04 3.87
CA SER A 19 -7.67 -7.54 2.52
C SER A 19 -7.95 -8.67 1.53
N LYS A 20 -7.26 -9.80 1.66
CA LYS A 20 -7.47 -10.97 0.81
C LYS A 20 -8.84 -11.60 1.03
N GLU A 21 -9.26 -11.74 2.29
CA GLU A 21 -10.53 -12.36 2.66
C GLU A 21 -11.74 -11.48 2.31
N TYR A 22 -11.64 -10.18 2.57
CA TYR A 22 -12.81 -9.30 2.51
C TYR A 22 -12.75 -8.30 1.34
N TYR A 23 -11.61 -7.64 1.11
CA TYR A 23 -11.56 -6.52 0.18
C TYR A 23 -11.54 -6.97 -1.27
N LEU A 24 -10.75 -8.00 -1.60
CA LEU A 24 -10.70 -8.52 -2.97
C LEU A 24 -12.07 -8.96 -3.46
N ASN A 25 -12.79 -9.74 -2.65
CA ASN A 25 -14.12 -10.23 -2.99
C ASN A 25 -15.13 -9.09 -3.13
N TYR A 26 -15.11 -8.15 -2.18
CA TYR A 26 -16.00 -6.99 -2.21
C TYR A 26 -15.79 -6.14 -3.47
N VAL A 27 -14.54 -5.77 -3.77
CA VAL A 27 -14.22 -4.97 -4.95
C VAL A 27 -14.52 -5.74 -6.23
N ASN A 28 -14.15 -7.02 -6.31
CA ASN A 28 -14.37 -7.84 -7.49
C ASN A 28 -15.87 -8.03 -7.82
N ALA A 29 -16.75 -8.02 -6.82
CA ALA A 29 -18.19 -8.12 -7.01
C ALA A 29 -18.81 -6.90 -7.71
N ILE A 30 -18.22 -5.71 -7.53
CA ILE A 30 -18.69 -4.45 -8.12
C ILE A 30 -17.83 -3.98 -9.30
N HIS A 31 -16.56 -4.38 -9.32
CA HIS A 31 -15.57 -4.03 -10.31
C HIS A 31 -14.59 -5.20 -10.48
N PRO A 32 -14.82 -6.10 -11.45
CA PRO A 32 -14.01 -7.30 -11.63
C PRO A 32 -12.52 -6.97 -11.71
N LEU A 33 -11.75 -7.49 -10.75
CA LEU A 33 -10.32 -7.29 -10.65
C LEU A 33 -9.60 -8.13 -11.69
N SER A 34 -8.61 -7.54 -12.34
CA SER A 34 -7.76 -8.23 -13.31
C SER A 34 -6.31 -7.77 -13.20
N GLY A 35 -5.41 -8.64 -13.62
CA GLY A 35 -3.99 -8.32 -13.71
C GLY A 35 -3.75 -7.06 -14.57
N GLY A 36 -2.79 -6.23 -14.16
CA GLY A 36 -2.45 -4.98 -14.84
C GLY A 36 -3.30 -3.77 -14.45
N MET A 37 -4.43 -3.95 -13.77
CA MET A 37 -5.22 -2.85 -13.21
C MET A 37 -4.38 -1.98 -12.26
N ARG A 38 -4.67 -0.68 -12.21
CA ARG A 38 -3.96 0.25 -11.33
C ARG A 38 -4.76 0.47 -10.05
N VAL A 39 -4.14 0.18 -8.90
CA VAL A 39 -4.73 0.39 -7.57
C VAL A 39 -3.90 1.42 -6.83
N LEU A 40 -4.57 2.39 -6.20
CA LEU A 40 -3.95 3.42 -5.39
C LEU A 40 -4.50 3.35 -3.96
N GLU A 41 -3.61 3.28 -2.98
CA GLU A 41 -3.96 3.46 -1.57
C GLU A 41 -3.37 4.78 -1.04
N VAL A 42 -4.23 5.61 -0.46
CA VAL A 42 -3.84 6.88 0.19
C VAL A 42 -3.77 6.66 1.70
N GLY A 43 -2.65 7.00 2.31
CA GLY A 43 -2.34 6.58 3.68
C GLY A 43 -1.99 5.10 3.76
N CYS A 44 -1.15 4.61 2.84
CA CYS A 44 -0.91 3.19 2.67
C CYS A 44 -0.13 2.54 3.83
N GLY A 45 0.48 3.33 4.71
CA GLY A 45 1.36 2.82 5.74
C GLY A 45 2.41 1.88 5.15
N GLU A 46 2.38 0.63 5.57
CA GLU A 46 3.33 -0.41 5.15
C GLU A 46 2.84 -1.22 3.94
N GLY A 47 1.69 -0.87 3.37
CA GLY A 47 1.15 -1.47 2.15
C GLY A 47 0.57 -2.87 2.33
N GLY A 48 0.22 -3.29 3.55
CA GLY A 48 -0.34 -4.62 3.81
C GLY A 48 -1.60 -4.91 2.98
N ASN A 49 -2.49 -3.92 2.86
CA ASN A 49 -3.69 -4.05 2.05
C ASN A 49 -3.43 -4.11 0.55
N LEU A 50 -2.33 -3.50 0.07
CA LEU A 50 -1.98 -3.52 -1.35
C LEU A 50 -1.40 -4.87 -1.79
N LEU A 51 -0.86 -5.67 -0.86
CA LEU A 51 -0.18 -6.93 -1.21
C LEU A 51 -1.12 -7.90 -1.94
N PRO A 52 -2.34 -8.22 -1.46
CA PRO A 52 -3.25 -9.13 -2.17
C PRO A 52 -3.63 -8.66 -3.58
N PHE A 53 -3.77 -7.35 -3.80
CA PHE A 53 -4.01 -6.80 -5.15
C PHE A 53 -2.78 -7.00 -6.04
N ALA A 54 -1.57 -6.82 -5.50
CA ALA A 54 -0.35 -7.10 -6.24
C ALA A 54 -0.14 -8.60 -6.50
N GLU A 55 -0.54 -9.48 -5.59
CA GLU A 55 -0.49 -10.95 -5.78
C GLU A 55 -1.30 -11.38 -7.00
N ILE A 56 -2.48 -10.79 -7.22
CA ILE A 56 -3.31 -11.04 -8.41
C ILE A 56 -2.86 -10.25 -9.66
N GLY A 57 -1.70 -9.60 -9.60
CA GLY A 57 -1.05 -8.95 -10.74
C GLY A 57 -1.45 -7.49 -10.99
N CYS A 58 -2.17 -6.83 -10.07
CA CYS A 58 -2.43 -5.40 -10.18
C CYS A 58 -1.14 -4.58 -10.01
N ARG A 59 -1.07 -3.41 -10.65
CA ARG A 59 -0.02 -2.41 -10.46
C ARG A 59 -0.43 -1.49 -9.31
N VAL A 60 0.21 -1.66 -8.16
CA VAL A 60 -0.19 -0.96 -6.94
C VAL A 60 0.68 0.27 -6.68
N SER A 61 0.06 1.36 -6.25
CA SER A 61 0.73 2.57 -5.78
C SER A 61 0.27 2.86 -4.36
N GLY A 62 1.23 3.14 -3.47
CA GLY A 62 0.95 3.51 -2.09
C GLY A 62 1.46 4.92 -1.82
N ILE A 63 0.62 5.77 -1.25
CA ILE A 63 1.00 7.12 -0.81
C ILE A 63 0.93 7.18 0.71
N ASP A 64 1.97 7.69 1.35
CA ASP A 64 1.97 7.97 2.79
C ASP A 64 2.84 9.20 3.09
N ILE A 65 2.52 9.93 4.16
CA ILE A 65 3.30 11.10 4.60
C ILE A 65 4.64 10.68 5.24
N SER A 66 4.67 9.50 5.85
CA SER A 66 5.82 8.96 6.54
C SER A 66 6.77 8.27 5.58
N ALA A 67 7.98 8.82 5.43
CA ALA A 67 9.06 8.20 4.64
C ALA A 67 9.36 6.77 5.16
N LYS A 68 9.40 6.61 6.49
CA LYS A 68 9.63 5.32 7.14
C LYS A 68 8.57 4.29 6.73
N GLN A 69 7.29 4.66 6.67
CA GLN A 69 6.24 3.73 6.26
C GLN A 69 6.42 3.27 4.81
N ILE A 70 6.70 4.21 3.90
CA ILE A 70 7.01 3.91 2.49
C ILE A 70 8.22 2.99 2.34
N ASP A 71 9.28 3.21 3.11
CA ASP A 71 10.47 2.36 3.05
C ASP A 71 10.18 0.95 3.53
N ASN A 72 9.42 0.79 4.62
CA ASN A 72 9.00 -0.53 5.09
C ASN A 72 8.07 -1.23 4.10
N ALA A 73 7.14 -0.50 3.47
CA ALA A 73 6.29 -1.05 2.42
C ALA A 73 7.13 -1.62 1.27
N LYS A 74 8.16 -0.89 0.81
CA LYS A 74 9.08 -1.39 -0.21
C LYS A 74 9.83 -2.64 0.26
N GLN A 75 10.33 -2.67 1.49
CA GLN A 75 11.04 -3.83 2.03
C GLN A 75 10.14 -5.07 2.12
N PHE A 76 8.90 -4.92 2.59
CA PHE A 76 7.96 -6.03 2.65
C PHE A 76 7.60 -6.54 1.25
N PHE A 77 7.32 -5.64 0.29
CA PHE A 77 7.05 -6.06 -1.10
C PHE A 77 8.24 -6.76 -1.77
N LEU A 78 9.47 -6.33 -1.49
CA LEU A 78 10.67 -7.02 -1.98
C LEU A 78 10.79 -8.44 -1.40
N ARG A 79 10.37 -8.63 -0.16
CA ARG A 79 10.41 -9.93 0.53
C ARG A 79 9.31 -10.87 0.06
N GLU A 80 8.08 -10.39 -0.09
CA GLU A 80 6.92 -11.20 -0.48
C GLU A 80 6.87 -11.47 -2.00
N ARG A 81 7.53 -10.64 -2.82
CA ARG A 81 7.69 -10.81 -4.27
C ARG A 81 6.38 -11.08 -5.03
N PRO A 82 5.33 -10.24 -4.86
CA PRO A 82 4.10 -10.40 -5.62
C PRO A 82 4.32 -10.19 -7.13
N VAL A 83 3.37 -10.67 -7.93
CA VAL A 83 3.40 -10.51 -9.40
C VAL A 83 3.40 -9.02 -9.80
N GLY A 84 2.57 -8.23 -9.13
CA GLY A 84 2.52 -6.78 -9.25
C GLY A 84 3.63 -6.07 -8.48
N ARG A 85 4.09 -4.91 -8.98
CA ARG A 85 5.08 -4.07 -8.27
C ARG A 85 4.40 -2.94 -7.52
N LEU A 86 4.95 -2.61 -6.34
CA LEU A 86 4.61 -1.41 -5.59
C LEU A 86 5.37 -0.20 -6.09
N ARG A 87 4.65 0.90 -6.33
CA ARG A 87 5.20 2.25 -6.38
C ARG A 87 4.87 2.99 -5.08
N GLY A 88 5.83 3.08 -4.17
CA GLY A 88 5.69 3.87 -2.94
C GLY A 88 6.06 5.34 -3.15
N VAL A 89 5.16 6.25 -2.78
CA VAL A 89 5.32 7.70 -2.94
C VAL A 89 5.17 8.37 -1.57
N ARG A 90 6.18 9.14 -1.17
CA ARG A 90 6.06 9.97 0.02
C ARG A 90 5.30 11.24 -0.33
N LEU A 91 4.26 11.58 0.43
CA LEU A 91 3.64 12.88 0.35
C LEU A 91 4.53 13.91 1.06
N HIS A 92 5.02 14.91 0.34
CA HIS A 92 5.59 16.11 0.94
C HIS A 92 4.53 17.21 0.97
N GLU A 93 4.41 17.92 2.09
CA GLU A 93 3.68 19.18 2.09
C GLU A 93 4.40 20.13 1.13
N ARG A 94 3.80 20.40 -0.03
CA ARG A 94 4.11 21.65 -0.72
C ARG A 94 3.38 22.70 0.10
N SER A 95 4.12 23.58 0.79
CA SER A 95 3.55 24.87 1.17
C SER A 95 2.90 25.42 -0.09
N VAL A 96 1.61 25.75 -0.02
CA VAL A 96 0.90 26.48 -1.06
C VAL A 96 1.46 27.92 -1.06
N ALA A 97 2.74 28.06 -1.40
CA ALA A 97 3.34 29.34 -1.71
C ALA A 97 2.87 29.65 -3.13
N ARG A 98 1.70 30.30 -3.15
CA ARG A 98 1.08 31.00 -4.28
C ARG A 98 2.11 31.31 -5.37
N GLN A 99 1.97 30.69 -6.55
CA GLN A 99 2.32 31.38 -7.77
C GLN A 99 1.34 32.55 -7.91
N ARG A 100 1.62 33.67 -7.23
CA ARG A 100 1.13 34.96 -7.67
C ARG A 100 1.96 35.28 -8.90
N GLY A 101 1.29 35.36 -10.05
CA GLY A 101 1.90 35.79 -11.29
C GLY A 101 2.58 37.15 -11.12
N GLY A 102 3.73 37.26 -11.77
CA GLY A 102 4.39 38.49 -12.17
C GLY A 102 4.74 38.33 -13.64
#